data_AF-A0A3B9UUL1-F1
#
_entry.id   AF-A0A3B9UUL1-F1
#
_cell.length_a   1.000
_cell.length_b   1.000
_cell.length_c   1.000
_cell.angle_alpha   90.00
_cell.angle_beta   90.00
_cell.angle_gamma   90.00
#
_symmetry.space_group_name_H-M   'P 1'
#
loop_
_entity.id
_entity.type
_entity.pdbx_description
1 polymer ?
#
loop_
_entity_poly.entity_id
_entity_poly.type
_entity_poly.pdbx_seq_one_letter_code
_entity_poly.pdbx_strand_id
1 'polypeptide(L)'
;MYSEKVGVVTENEKREILILNERKSSLKELLLTLDSPMLTLDERDDMYKKIVEDMEGVSLKYREWWTEKSSKYNWKYSENGEWSINFHTNEIFLIEEECACTKQG
;
A
#
# COMPACT_ATOMS: atom_id res chain seq x y z
N MET A 1 5.65 11.34 -15.76
CA MET A 1 5.75 10.40 -14.60
C MET A 1 6.99 9.56 -14.81
N TYR A 2 7.94 9.62 -13.88
CA TYR A 2 9.23 8.93 -13.97
C TYR A 2 9.27 7.78 -12.97
N SER A 3 9.88 6.65 -13.34
CA SER A 3 10.08 5.51 -12.45
C SER A 3 11.53 5.03 -12.51
N GLU A 4 12.18 4.93 -11.35
CA GLU A 4 13.56 4.45 -11.23
C GLU A 4 13.60 3.19 -10.39
N LYS A 5 14.31 2.15 -10.85
CA LYS A 5 14.56 0.96 -10.03
C LYS A 5 15.53 1.31 -8.91
N VAL A 6 15.09 1.18 -7.66
CA VAL A 6 15.88 1.52 -6.46
C VAL A 6 16.30 0.28 -5.66
N GLY A 7 15.76 -0.89 -5.99
CA GLY A 7 16.13 -2.12 -5.29
C GLY A 7 15.47 -3.37 -5.83
N VAL A 8 15.75 -4.49 -5.15
CA VAL A 8 15.09 -5.79 -5.32
C VAL A 8 14.93 -6.39 -3.93
N VAL A 9 13.75 -6.92 -3.63
CA VAL A 9 13.50 -7.65 -2.37
C VAL A 9 13.56 -9.16 -2.58
N THR A 10 13.74 -9.90 -1.49
CA THR A 10 13.67 -11.36 -1.55
C THR A 10 12.24 -11.85 -1.78
N GLU A 11 12.09 -13.10 -2.21
CA GLU A 11 10.77 -13.77 -2.31
C GLU A 11 10.00 -13.75 -0.99
N ASN A 12 10.71 -13.88 0.15
CA ASN A 12 10.05 -13.85 1.44
C ASN A 12 9.49 -12.48 1.78
N GLU A 13 10.29 -11.44 1.56
CA GLU A 13 9.88 -10.05 1.80
C GLU A 13 8.75 -9.62 0.85
N LYS A 14 8.80 -10.03 -0.42
CA LYS A 14 7.66 -9.86 -1.33
C LYS A 14 6.40 -10.51 -0.75
N ARG A 15 6.48 -11.75 -0.24
CA ARG A 15 5.32 -12.44 0.33
C ARG A 15 4.73 -11.68 1.52
N GLU A 16 5.56 -11.10 2.37
CA GLU A 16 5.11 -10.28 3.51
C GLU A 16 4.21 -9.12 3.03
N ILE A 17 4.68 -8.32 2.07
CA ILE A 17 3.91 -7.16 1.58
C ILE A 17 2.73 -7.55 0.68
N LEU A 18 2.84 -8.68 -0.04
CA LEU A 18 1.75 -9.23 -0.85
C LEU A 18 0.55 -9.62 0.04
N ILE A 19 0.80 -10.31 1.15
CA ILE A 19 -0.25 -10.69 2.12
C ILE A 19 -0.97 -9.45 2.66
N LEU A 20 -0.22 -8.39 2.98
CA LEU A 20 -0.81 -7.13 3.45
C LEU A 20 -1.66 -6.46 2.36
N ASN A 21 -1.19 -6.46 1.11
CA ASN A 21 -1.93 -5.91 -0.03
C ASN A 21 -3.22 -6.69 -0.33
N GLU A 22 -3.16 -8.02 -0.30
CA GLU A 22 -4.33 -8.90 -0.48
C GLU A 22 -5.35 -8.71 0.65
N ARG A 23 -4.90 -8.58 1.90
CA ARG A 23 -5.79 -8.29 3.04
C ARG A 23 -6.46 -6.93 2.89
N LYS A 24 -5.71 -5.89 2.50
CA LYS A 24 -6.25 -4.55 2.22
C LYS A 24 -7.31 -4.60 1.12
N SER A 25 -7.05 -5.35 0.05
CA SER A 25 -8.00 -5.53 -1.07
C SER A 25 -9.26 -6.26 -0.62
N SER A 26 -9.10 -7.35 0.13
CA SER A 26 -10.23 -8.13 0.67
C SER A 26 -11.12 -7.31 1.62
N LEU A 27 -10.52 -6.47 2.47
CA LEU A 27 -11.28 -5.58 3.36
C LEU A 27 -12.04 -4.50 2.57
N LYS A 28 -11.47 -3.97 1.49
CA LYS A 28 -12.17 -3.04 0.59
C LYS A 28 -13.38 -3.69 -0.07
N GLU A 29 -13.22 -4.89 -0.60
CA GLU A 29 -14.35 -5.65 -1.16
C GLU A 29 -15.42 -5.92 -0.11
N LEU A 30 -15.02 -6.30 1.11
CA LEU A 30 -15.96 -6.52 2.21
C LEU A 30 -16.73 -5.23 2.58
N LEU A 31 -16.07 -4.07 2.58
CA LEU A 31 -16.69 -2.78 2.82
C LEU A 31 -17.81 -2.48 1.80
N LEU A 32 -17.63 -2.86 0.53
CA LEU A 32 -18.64 -2.69 -0.52
C LEU A 32 -19.90 -3.56 -0.28
N THR A 33 -19.78 -4.63 0.51
CA THR A 33 -20.92 -5.52 0.82
C THR A 33 -21.83 -5.00 1.93
N LEU A 34 -21.42 -3.96 2.66
CA LEU A 34 -22.17 -3.45 3.82
C LEU A 34 -23.52 -2.81 3.45
N ASP A 35 -23.71 -2.43 2.19
CA ASP A 35 -25.00 -1.92 1.70
C ASP A 35 -26.04 -3.01 1.42
N SER A 36 -25.73 -4.26 1.76
CA SER A 36 -26.65 -5.39 1.61
C SER A 36 -27.97 -5.17 2.39
N PRO A 37 -29.14 -5.42 1.77
CA PRO A 37 -30.43 -5.37 2.44
C PRO A 37 -30.63 -6.52 3.45
N MET A 38 -29.71 -7.49 3.49
CA MET A 38 -29.75 -8.62 4.42
C MET A 38 -29.18 -8.29 5.81
N LEU A 39 -28.55 -7.12 5.97
CA LEU A 39 -27.99 -6.66 7.24
C LEU A 39 -28.96 -5.70 7.93
N THR A 40 -29.15 -5.90 9.23
CA THR A 40 -29.74 -4.88 10.09
C THR A 40 -28.79 -3.68 10.25
N LEU A 41 -29.30 -2.54 10.75
CA LEU A 41 -28.48 -1.36 11.01
C LEU A 41 -27.37 -1.65 12.03
N ASP A 42 -27.70 -2.35 13.12
CA ASP A 42 -26.73 -2.68 14.17
C ASP A 42 -25.64 -3.62 13.64
N GLU A 43 -25.98 -4.63 12.85
CA GLU A 43 -24.99 -5.52 12.22
C GLU A 43 -24.08 -4.78 11.25
N ARG A 44 -24.63 -3.84 10.46
CA ARG A 44 -23.87 -3.00 9.54
C ARG A 44 -22.85 -2.15 10.30
N ASP A 45 -23.27 -1.47 11.36
CA ASP A 45 -22.41 -0.58 12.14
C ASP A 45 -21.28 -1.37 12.84
N ASP A 46 -21.60 -2.53 13.42
CA ASP A 46 -20.61 -3.43 14.03
C ASP A 46 -19.60 -3.97 13.01
N MET A 47 -20.07 -4.35 11.81
CA MET A 47 -19.19 -4.81 10.73
C MET A 47 -18.30 -3.67 10.21
N TYR A 48 -18.88 -2.48 9.99
CA TYR A 48 -18.14 -1.30 9.57
C TYR A 48 -17.00 -0.98 10.52
N LYS A 49 -17.29 -0.93 11.83
CA LYS A 49 -16.30 -0.65 12.87
C LYS A 49 -15.14 -1.65 12.83
N LYS A 50 -15.44 -2.96 12.78
CA LYS A 50 -14.42 -4.01 12.69
C LYS A 50 -13.57 -3.91 11.43
N ILE A 51 -14.19 -3.60 10.28
CA ILE A 51 -13.47 -3.43 9.01
C ILE A 51 -12.52 -2.24 9.09
N VAL A 52 -12.96 -1.11 9.65
CA VAL A 52 -12.13 0.08 9.80
C VAL A 52 -10.95 -0.20 10.73
N GLU A 53 -11.19 -0.81 11.91
CA GLU A 53 -10.13 -1.19 12.85
C GLU A 53 -9.08 -2.11 12.17
N ASP A 54 -9.54 -3.11 11.41
CA ASP A 54 -8.65 -4.00 10.65
C ASP A 54 -7.88 -3.25 9.54
N MET A 55 -8.55 -2.33 8.82
CA MET A 55 -7.92 -1.52 7.78
C MET A 55 -6.82 -0.61 8.34
N GLU A 56 -7.03 -0.02 9.51
CA GLU A 56 -6.01 0.78 10.20
C GLU A 56 -4.80 -0.07 10.57
N GLY A 57 -5.03 -1.25 11.17
CA GLY A 57 -3.97 -2.18 11.54
C GLY A 57 -3.15 -2.68 10.34
N VAL A 58 -3.81 -3.00 9.22
CA VAL A 58 -3.13 -3.41 7.98
C VAL A 58 -2.37 -2.24 7.36
N SER A 59 -2.94 -1.03 7.38
CA SER A 59 -2.29 0.16 6.82
C SER A 59 -1.03 0.55 7.59
N LEU A 60 -1.02 0.39 8.91
CA LEU A 60 0.15 0.60 9.75
C LEU A 60 1.27 -0.39 9.36
N LYS A 61 0.98 -1.69 9.36
CA LYS A 61 1.95 -2.75 9.00
C LYS A 61 2.49 -2.58 7.58
N TYR A 62 1.64 -2.17 6.64
CA TYR A 62 2.04 -1.90 5.27
C TYR A 62 3.07 -0.77 5.20
N ARG A 63 2.83 0.34 5.92
CA ARG A 63 3.76 1.46 6.03
C ARG A 63 5.06 1.06 6.70
N GLU A 64 4.97 0.35 7.82
CA GLU A 64 6.14 -0.15 8.57
C GLU A 64 7.04 -1.01 7.69
N TRP A 65 6.47 -1.90 6.89
CA TRP A 65 7.24 -2.73 5.95
C TRP A 65 8.01 -1.86 4.95
N TRP A 66 7.37 -0.86 4.33
CA TRP A 66 8.05 0.05 3.40
C TRP A 66 9.16 0.86 4.08
N THR A 67 8.92 1.36 5.29
CA THR A 67 9.93 2.09 6.08
C THR A 67 11.10 1.18 6.48
N GLU A 68 10.83 -0.05 6.92
CA GLU A 68 11.86 -1.02 7.30
C GLU A 68 12.73 -1.39 6.10
N LYS A 69 12.12 -1.78 4.96
CA LYS A 69 12.88 -2.25 3.79
C LYS A 69 13.63 -1.12 3.10
N SER A 70 13.04 0.07 3.00
CA SER A 70 13.75 1.23 2.44
C SER A 70 14.98 1.59 3.27
N SER A 71 14.88 1.54 4.60
CA SER A 71 16.02 1.74 5.50
C SER A 71 17.07 0.61 5.37
N LYS A 72 16.64 -0.65 5.43
CA LYS A 72 17.51 -1.84 5.33
C LYS A 72 18.36 -1.85 4.06
N TYR A 73 17.76 -1.49 2.93
CA TYR A 73 18.40 -1.52 1.61
C TYR A 73 18.88 -0.14 1.14
N ASN A 74 18.67 0.90 1.96
CA ASN A 74 19.00 2.29 1.65
C ASN A 74 18.44 2.75 0.28
N TRP A 75 17.14 2.50 0.06
CA TRP A 75 16.48 2.92 -1.18
C TRP A 75 16.45 4.44 -1.30
N LYS A 76 16.61 4.93 -2.53
CA LYS A 76 16.42 6.34 -2.85
C LYS A 76 15.00 6.76 -2.44
N TYR A 77 14.93 7.90 -1.77
CA TYR A 77 13.69 8.57 -1.35
C TYR A 77 13.54 9.90 -2.08
N SER A 78 12.29 10.30 -2.28
CA SER A 78 11.92 11.62 -2.79
C SER A 78 10.66 12.09 -2.09
N GLU A 79 10.58 13.38 -1.78
CA GLU A 79 9.46 13.96 -1.02
C GLU A 79 8.12 13.81 -1.74
N ASN A 80 8.14 13.87 -3.08
CA ASN A 80 6.95 13.69 -3.93
C ASN A 80 6.94 12.34 -4.64
N GLY A 81 7.69 11.37 -4.10
CA GLY A 81 7.83 10.04 -4.67
C GLY A 81 7.17 8.96 -3.82
N GLU A 82 6.70 7.91 -4.48
CA GLU A 82 6.18 6.70 -3.83
C GLU A 82 6.98 5.48 -4.27
N TRP A 83 7.22 4.55 -3.33
CA TRP A 83 7.76 3.25 -3.70
C TRP A 83 6.67 2.32 -4.21
N SER A 84 7.02 1.55 -5.24
CA SER A 84 6.19 0.52 -5.82
C SER A 84 6.98 -0.76 -6.00
N ILE A 85 6.31 -1.91 -5.92
CA ILE A 85 6.89 -3.22 -6.13
C ILE A 85 6.30 -3.87 -7.38
N ASN A 86 7.17 -4.43 -8.21
CA ASN A 86 6.75 -5.39 -9.23
C ASN A 86 6.70 -6.80 -8.60
N PHE A 87 5.50 -7.31 -8.34
CA PHE A 87 5.31 -8.62 -7.70
C PHE A 87 5.79 -9.82 -8.55
N HIS A 88 6.02 -9.63 -9.86
CA HIS A 88 6.58 -10.66 -10.73
C HIS A 88 8.11 -10.74 -10.64
N THR A 89 8.78 -9.59 -10.54
CA THR A 89 10.27 -9.50 -10.58
C THR A 89 10.92 -9.19 -9.24
N ASN A 90 10.13 -8.87 -8.21
CA ASN A 90 10.54 -8.37 -6.89
C ASN A 90 11.29 -7.04 -6.92
N GLU A 91 11.28 -6.35 -8.06
CA GLU A 91 11.95 -5.07 -8.23
C GLU A 91 11.16 -3.97 -7.54
N ILE A 92 11.88 -3.07 -6.89
CA ILE A 92 11.33 -1.90 -6.24
C ILE A 92 11.66 -0.67 -7.07
N PHE A 93 10.65 0.15 -7.31
CA PHE A 93 10.73 1.38 -8.06
C PHE A 93 10.37 2.57 -7.17
N LEU A 94 11.09 3.67 -7.32
CA LEU A 94 10.62 4.98 -6.89
C LEU A 94 9.89 5.63 -8.07
N ILE A 95 8.63 5.96 -7.87
CA ILE A 95 7.78 6.63 -8.86
C ILE A 95 7.63 8.08 -8.44
N GLU A 96 7.97 9.01 -9.32
CA GLU A 96 7.88 10.44 -9.09
C GLU A 96 6.96 11.07 -10.13
N GLU A 97 6.09 11.98 -9.69
CA GLU A 97 5.42 12.88 -10.61
C GLU A 97 6.47 13.83 -11.24
N GLU A 98 6.29 14.18 -12.52
CA GLU A 98 7.19 15.15 -13.14
C GLU A 98 7.11 16.45 -12.36
N CYS A 99 8.21 16.84 -11.72
CA CYS A 99 8.35 18.16 -11.16
C CYS A 99 8.23 19.14 -12.32
N ALA A 100 7.10 19.85 -12.42
CA ALA A 100 6.94 20.96 -13.33
C ALA A 100 7.86 22.09 -12.86
N CYS A 101 9.16 21.96 -13.12
CA CYS A 101 10.07 23.11 -13.07
C CYS A 101 9.53 24.11 -14.08
N THR A 102 8.89 25.16 -13.55
CA THR A 102 8.61 26.40 -14.24
C THR A 102 9.86 26.82 -14.98
N LYS A 103 9.82 26.70 -16.31
CA LYS A 103 10.74 27.40 -17.19
C LYS A 103 10.48 28.90 -17.00
N GLN A 104 11.17 29.53 -16.06
CA GLN A 104 11.33 30.98 -16.07
C GLN A 104 12.59 31.27 -16.87
N GLY A 105 12.37 31.82 -18.07
CA GLY A 105 13.41 32.38 -18.92
C GLY A 105 13.79 33.79 -18.54
#